data_AF-A0A3D4WZG7-F1
#
_entry.id   AF-A0A3D4WZG7-F1
#
_cell.length_a   1.000
_cell.length_b   1.000
_cell.length_c   1.000
_cell.angle_alpha   90.00
_cell.angle_beta   90.00
_cell.angle_gamma   90.00
#
_symmetry.space_group_name_H-M   'P 1'
#
loop_
_entity.id
_entity.type
_entity.pdbx_description
1 polymer ?
#
loop_
_entity_poly.entity_id
_entity_poly.type
_entity_poly.pdbx_seq_one_letter_code
_entity_poly.pdbx_strand_id
1 'polypeptide(L)'
;MDIESTIALARDVPAVEEFLSSTGGRLVHMDDDEAGLYWAVIQPTAPTHAQFTARIGWTVYPQRPPSVLFAPAVGQPTSDSKGWPAANGYRAPNDICKPFTAEGQALHAEWAIGPHAWRNTGNPFLYVVENLVEDINRVGGARAA
;
A
#
# COMPACT_ATOMS: atom_id res chain seq x y z
N MET A 1 -11.66 13.75 -0.79
CA MET A 1 -12.24 12.56 -1.44
C MET A 1 -13.77 12.69 -1.43
N ASP A 2 -14.48 12.19 -2.45
CA ASP A 2 -15.94 12.26 -2.51
C ASP A 2 -16.62 11.22 -1.60
N ILE A 3 -17.92 11.40 -1.35
CA ILE A 3 -18.70 10.56 -0.44
C ILE A 3 -18.78 9.11 -0.93
N GLU A 4 -18.90 8.90 -2.25
CA GLU A 4 -18.99 7.57 -2.85
C GLU A 4 -17.71 6.77 -2.59
N SER A 5 -16.55 7.40 -2.82
CA SER A 5 -15.24 6.82 -2.53
C SER A 5 -15.07 6.49 -1.04
N THR A 6 -15.51 7.38 -0.14
CA THR A 6 -15.47 7.15 1.31
C THR A 6 -16.30 5.94 1.72
N ILE A 7 -17.54 5.82 1.22
CA ILE A 7 -18.42 4.67 1.52
C ILE A 7 -17.81 3.38 0.96
N ALA A 8 -17.28 3.41 -0.26
CA ALA A 8 -16.66 2.26 -0.88
C ALA A 8 -15.40 1.80 -0.12
N LEU A 9 -14.55 2.72 0.32
CA LEU A 9 -13.39 2.38 1.16
C LEU A 9 -13.83 1.78 2.49
N ALA A 10 -14.77 2.41 3.20
CA ALA A 10 -15.25 1.93 4.49
C ALA A 10 -15.82 0.50 4.42
N ARG A 11 -16.45 0.14 3.30
CA ARG A 11 -16.93 -1.23 3.05
C ARG A 11 -15.79 -2.24 2.88
N ASP A 12 -14.69 -1.82 2.29
CA ASP A 12 -13.59 -2.70 1.88
C ASP A 12 -12.50 -2.83 2.97
N VAL A 13 -12.43 -1.88 3.91
CA VAL A 13 -11.51 -1.86 5.07
C VAL A 13 -11.54 -3.13 5.94
N PRO A 14 -12.70 -3.68 6.35
CA PRO A 14 -12.74 -4.84 7.26
C PRO A 14 -11.98 -6.07 6.74
N ALA A 15 -12.02 -6.33 5.42
CA ALA A 15 -11.29 -7.46 4.84
C ALA A 15 -9.77 -7.23 4.84
N VAL A 16 -9.33 -5.97 4.75
CA VAL A 16 -7.91 -5.59 4.85
C VAL A 16 -7.42 -5.77 6.29
N GLU A 17 -8.22 -5.36 7.27
CA GLU A 17 -7.94 -5.56 8.69
C GLU A 17 -7.85 -7.05 9.04
N GLU A 18 -8.79 -7.85 8.57
CA GLU A 18 -8.79 -9.31 8.74
C GLU A 18 -7.51 -9.92 8.16
N PHE A 19 -7.17 -9.60 6.90
CA PHE A 19 -5.97 -10.10 6.25
C PHE A 19 -4.68 -9.71 7.00
N LEU A 20 -4.51 -8.44 7.34
CA LEU A 20 -3.33 -7.97 8.07
C LEU A 20 -3.24 -8.62 9.46
N SER A 21 -4.35 -8.70 10.20
CA SER A 21 -4.35 -9.35 11.52
C SER A 21 -3.96 -10.83 11.45
N SER A 22 -4.40 -11.55 10.40
CA SER A 22 -4.04 -12.96 10.18
C SER A 22 -2.54 -13.18 9.92
N THR A 23 -1.82 -12.13 9.51
CA THR A 23 -0.38 -12.15 9.23
C THR A 23 0.44 -11.44 10.32
N GLY A 24 -0.17 -11.01 11.43
CA GLY A 24 0.50 -10.29 12.52
C GLY A 24 0.72 -8.79 12.26
N GLY A 25 0.12 -8.27 11.19
CA GLY A 25 0.03 -6.85 10.88
C GLY A 25 -1.22 -6.19 11.44
N ARG A 26 -1.44 -4.93 11.07
CA ARG A 26 -2.69 -4.19 11.35
C ARG A 26 -2.87 -3.02 10.40
N LEU A 27 -4.11 -2.59 10.22
CA LEU A 27 -4.43 -1.32 9.57
C LEU A 27 -4.59 -0.23 10.62
N VAL A 28 -4.16 0.99 10.31
CA VAL A 28 -4.31 2.16 11.17
C VAL A 28 -4.82 3.33 10.33
N HIS A 29 -5.75 4.10 10.89
CA HIS A 29 -6.21 5.38 10.39
C HIS A 29 -6.23 6.35 11.57
N MET A 30 -5.51 7.46 11.48
CA MET A 30 -5.42 8.47 12.55
C MET A 30 -6.53 9.50 12.40
N ASP A 31 -6.90 10.16 13.51
CA ASP A 31 -7.99 11.15 13.51
C ASP A 31 -7.72 12.36 12.59
N ASP A 32 -6.45 12.68 12.34
CA ASP A 32 -5.99 13.77 11.48
C ASP A 32 -5.60 13.32 10.06
N ASP A 33 -5.72 12.02 9.75
CA ASP A 33 -5.47 11.51 8.40
C ASP A 33 -6.55 12.02 7.42
N GLU A 34 -6.15 12.27 6.18
CA GLU A 34 -7.12 12.50 5.10
C GLU A 34 -8.02 11.26 4.94
N ALA A 35 -9.30 11.45 4.59
CA ALA A 35 -10.29 10.38 4.54
C ALA A 35 -9.92 9.15 3.69
N GLY A 36 -9.00 9.29 2.72
CA GLY A 36 -8.52 8.19 1.86
C GLY A 36 -7.14 7.64 2.24
N LEU A 37 -6.56 8.07 3.37
CA LEU A 37 -5.22 7.73 3.82
C LEU A 37 -5.30 6.67 4.91
N TYR A 38 -4.59 5.57 4.70
CA TYR A 38 -4.43 4.50 5.68
C TYR A 38 -2.97 4.11 5.84
N TRP A 39 -2.62 3.60 7.01
CA TRP A 39 -1.32 3.04 7.31
C TRP A 39 -1.44 1.53 7.47
N ALA A 40 -0.80 0.77 6.58
CA ALA A 40 -0.70 -0.68 6.72
C ALA A 40 0.61 -1.03 7.42
N VAL A 41 0.51 -1.58 8.63
CA VAL A 41 1.64 -2.17 9.34
C VAL A 41 1.73 -3.64 8.96
N ILE A 42 2.82 -4.00 8.28
CA ILE A 42 3.02 -5.30 7.67
C ILE A 42 4.13 -6.04 8.41
N GLN A 43 3.81 -7.24 8.90
CA GLN A 43 4.78 -8.17 9.46
C GLN A 43 5.25 -9.12 8.35
N PRO A 44 6.56 -9.15 8.00
CA PRO A 44 7.10 -10.16 7.10
C PRO A 44 6.89 -11.57 7.66
N THR A 45 6.75 -12.57 6.78
CA THR A 45 6.63 -13.99 7.15
C THR A 45 7.81 -14.49 7.98
N ALA A 46 8.97 -13.83 7.91
CA ALA A 46 10.06 -14.00 8.86
C ALA A 46 9.79 -13.11 10.11
N PRO A 47 9.22 -13.66 11.21
CA PRO A 47 8.75 -12.85 12.34
C PRO A 47 9.88 -12.15 13.11
N THR A 48 11.12 -12.58 12.92
CA THR A 48 12.32 -11.95 13.51
C THR A 48 12.66 -10.62 12.83
N HIS A 49 12.09 -10.32 11.67
CA HIS A 49 12.31 -9.06 10.95
C HIS A 49 11.36 -7.97 11.44
N ALA A 50 11.87 -6.74 11.46
CA ALA A 50 11.09 -5.58 11.84
C ALA A 50 9.96 -5.29 10.84
N GLN A 51 8.81 -4.88 11.36
CA GLN A 51 7.62 -4.52 10.59
C GLN A 51 7.87 -3.37 9.61
N PHE A 52 7.16 -3.39 8.49
CA PHE A 52 7.12 -2.28 7.55
C PHE A 52 5.85 -1.47 7.76
N THR A 53 5.93 -0.16 7.54
CA THR A 53 4.76 0.72 7.59
C THR A 53 4.57 1.36 6.22
N ALA A 54 3.52 0.97 5.51
CA ALA A 54 3.12 1.57 4.25
C ALA A 54 2.05 2.65 4.48
N ARG A 55 2.25 3.85 3.94
CA ARG A 55 1.25 4.91 3.83
C ARG A 55 0.56 4.77 2.48
N ILE A 56 -0.74 4.51 2.50
CA ILE A 56 -1.55 4.22 1.31
C ILE A 56 -2.62 5.31 1.21
N GLY A 57 -2.61 6.09 0.13
CA GLY A 57 -3.50 7.24 -0.04
C GLY A 57 -4.31 7.19 -1.33
N TRP A 58 -5.63 7.19 -1.21
CA TRP A 58 -6.57 7.36 -2.33
C TRP A 58 -7.14 8.77 -2.40
N THR A 59 -7.21 9.30 -3.63
CA THR A 59 -7.97 10.53 -3.91
C THR A 59 -9.36 10.22 -4.49
N VAL A 60 -9.47 9.10 -5.22
CA VAL A 60 -10.71 8.58 -5.85
C VAL A 60 -10.69 7.05 -5.74
N TYR A 61 -11.72 6.45 -5.12
CA TYR A 61 -11.80 5.01 -4.90
C TYR A 61 -13.16 4.45 -5.38
N PRO A 62 -13.21 3.25 -6.01
CA PRO A 62 -12.10 2.37 -6.40
C PRO A 62 -11.46 2.73 -7.75
N GLN A 63 -11.87 3.82 -8.39
CA GLN A 63 -11.60 4.04 -9.81
C GLN A 63 -10.17 4.44 -10.15
N ARG A 64 -9.36 4.85 -9.17
CA ARG A 64 -7.95 5.14 -9.35
C ARG A 64 -7.10 4.35 -8.35
N PRO A 65 -5.89 3.95 -8.74
CA PRO A 65 -4.92 3.35 -7.82
C PRO A 65 -4.53 4.35 -6.71
N PRO A 66 -4.07 3.86 -5.55
CA PRO A 66 -3.51 4.72 -4.51
C PRO A 66 -2.10 5.19 -4.84
N SER A 67 -1.68 6.27 -4.20
CA SER A 67 -0.25 6.51 -3.96
C SER A 67 0.21 5.65 -2.77
N VAL A 68 1.36 5.01 -2.88
CA VAL A 68 1.92 4.19 -1.81
C VAL A 68 3.37 4.58 -1.54
N LEU A 69 3.66 4.91 -0.29
CA LEU A 69 4.99 5.22 0.22
C LEU A 69 5.24 4.44 1.51
N PHE A 70 6.49 4.41 1.98
CA PHE A 70 6.85 3.78 3.25
C PHE A 70 7.44 4.78 4.23
N ALA A 71 7.21 4.53 5.52
CA ALA A 71 7.78 5.29 6.61
C ALA A 71 8.37 4.35 7.68
N PRO A 72 9.27 4.83 8.55
CA PRO A 72 9.78 4.03 9.67
C PRO A 72 8.69 3.59 10.66
N ALA A 73 7.64 4.40 10.83
CA ALA A 73 6.49 4.11 11.68
C ALA A 73 5.24 4.90 11.23
N VAL A 74 4.09 4.58 11.80
CA VAL A 74 2.83 5.31 11.55
C VAL A 74 3.00 6.79 11.90
N GLY A 75 2.53 7.68 11.03
CA GLY A 75 2.63 9.13 11.21
C GLY A 75 4.02 9.72 11.01
N GLN A 76 5.05 8.92 10.71
CA GLN A 76 6.39 9.42 10.43
C GLN A 76 6.57 9.84 8.96
N PRO A 77 7.55 10.70 8.65
CA PRO A 77 7.86 11.09 7.28
C PRO A 77 8.22 9.90 6.39
N THR A 78 7.79 9.96 5.13
CA THR A 78 8.07 8.92 4.12
C THR A 78 9.40 9.11 3.40
N SER A 79 10.17 10.14 3.75
CA SER A 79 11.46 10.49 3.13
C SER A 79 12.65 9.66 3.63
N ASP A 80 12.47 8.84 4.68
CA ASP A 80 13.52 7.96 5.19
C ASP A 80 13.52 6.61 4.46
N SER A 81 14.56 6.35 3.66
CA SER A 81 14.72 5.11 2.90
C SER A 81 14.77 3.87 3.79
N LYS A 82 15.13 3.98 5.07
CA LYS A 82 15.14 2.84 6.01
C LYS A 82 13.74 2.28 6.25
N GLY A 83 12.68 3.07 6.02
CA GLY A 83 11.30 2.60 6.08
C GLY A 83 10.93 1.64 4.94
N TRP A 84 11.68 1.64 3.84
CA TRP A 84 11.30 1.00 2.58
C TRP A 84 11.81 -0.43 2.45
N PRO A 85 11.06 -1.33 1.79
CA PRO A 85 11.56 -2.64 1.40
C PRO A 85 12.53 -2.53 0.21
N ALA A 86 13.50 -3.45 0.13
CA ALA A 86 14.41 -3.57 -1.02
C ALA A 86 13.76 -4.28 -2.23
N ALA A 87 12.45 -4.15 -2.38
CA ALA A 87 11.70 -4.84 -3.43
C ALA A 87 11.89 -4.20 -4.81
N ASN A 88 11.93 -5.02 -5.85
CA ASN A 88 12.04 -4.54 -7.23
C ASN A 88 10.88 -3.57 -7.55
N GLY A 89 11.21 -2.42 -8.14
CA GLY A 89 10.24 -1.37 -8.47
C GLY A 89 10.01 -0.34 -7.36
N TYR A 90 10.55 -0.55 -6.15
CA TYR A 90 10.44 0.40 -5.04
C TYR A 90 11.65 1.34 -5.13
N ARG A 91 11.42 2.59 -5.54
CA ARG A 91 12.47 3.59 -5.77
C ARG A 91 12.57 4.50 -4.56
N ALA A 92 12.94 3.91 -3.42
CA ALA A 92 13.00 4.60 -2.14
C ALA A 92 13.85 5.90 -2.21
N PRO A 93 13.43 6.99 -1.55
CA PRO A 93 12.17 7.19 -0.84
C PRO A 93 11.07 7.83 -1.71
N ASN A 94 11.20 7.78 -3.04
CA ASN A 94 10.44 8.63 -3.96
C ASN A 94 9.07 8.05 -4.29
N ASP A 95 9.04 6.82 -4.80
CA ASP A 95 7.81 6.20 -5.29
C ASP A 95 7.96 4.68 -5.46
N ILE A 96 6.86 4.05 -5.90
CA ILE A 96 6.81 2.65 -6.30
C ILE A 96 6.34 2.60 -7.75
N CYS A 97 7.18 2.05 -8.62
CA CYS A 97 6.87 1.78 -10.03
C CYS A 97 6.23 0.39 -10.17
N LYS A 98 4.94 0.27 -9.79
CA LYS A 98 4.17 -0.98 -9.86
C LYS A 98 2.78 -0.73 -10.42
N PRO A 99 2.14 -1.73 -11.07
CA PRO A 99 0.80 -1.56 -11.65
C PRO A 99 -0.31 -1.21 -10.65
N PHE A 100 -0.10 -1.50 -9.36
CA PHE A 100 -1.08 -1.21 -8.31
C PHE A 100 -0.93 0.20 -7.69
N THR A 101 0.00 1.03 -8.16
CA THR A 101 0.21 2.39 -7.65
C THR A 101 -0.10 3.47 -8.68
N ALA A 102 -0.47 4.66 -8.20
CA ALA A 102 -0.76 5.82 -9.02
C ALA A 102 0.47 6.28 -9.82
N GLU A 103 1.64 6.28 -9.19
CA GLU A 103 2.90 6.68 -9.82
C GLU A 103 3.30 5.70 -10.92
N GLY A 104 3.10 4.40 -10.71
CA GLY A 104 3.33 3.37 -11.72
C GLY A 104 2.42 3.52 -12.94
N GLN A 105 1.11 3.64 -12.71
CA GLN A 105 0.11 3.83 -13.77
C GLN A 105 0.32 5.16 -14.54
N ALA A 106 0.79 6.21 -13.88
CA ALA A 106 1.09 7.49 -14.53
C ALA A 106 2.33 7.41 -15.44
N LEU A 107 3.33 6.59 -15.07
CA LEU A 107 4.57 6.45 -15.84
C LEU A 107 4.42 5.50 -17.04
N HIS A 108 3.57 4.48 -16.92
CA HIS A 108 3.41 3.41 -17.89
C HIS A 108 2.04 3.43 -18.54
N ALA A 109 1.89 4.20 -19.63
CA ALA A 109 0.63 4.30 -20.37
C ALA A 109 0.16 2.93 -20.90
N GLU A 110 1.08 2.00 -21.16
CA GLU A 110 0.79 0.63 -21.57
C GLU A 110 0.05 -0.18 -20.50
N TRP A 111 0.10 0.24 -19.23
CA TRP A 111 -0.64 -0.42 -18.15
C TRP A 111 -2.11 0.01 -18.08
N ALA A 112 -2.55 0.99 -18.88
CA ALA A 112 -3.95 1.38 -18.92
C ALA A 112 -4.89 0.24 -19.37
N ILE A 113 -4.35 -0.78 -20.06
CA ILE A 113 -5.09 -1.94 -20.55
C ILE A 113 -4.31 -3.25 -20.30
N GLY A 114 -5.03 -4.37 -20.33
CA GLY A 114 -4.42 -5.70 -20.23
C GLY A 114 -4.13 -6.14 -18.79
N PRO A 115 -3.14 -7.03 -18.58
CA PRO A 115 -2.94 -7.69 -17.29
C PRO A 115 -2.39 -6.77 -16.18
N HIS A 116 -1.86 -5.60 -16.56
CA HIS A 116 -1.38 -4.58 -15.62
C HIS A 116 -2.39 -3.45 -15.41
N ALA A 117 -3.58 -3.55 -16.00
CA ALA A 117 -4.66 -2.60 -15.75
C ALA A 117 -4.98 -2.51 -14.27
N TRP A 118 -5.21 -1.28 -13.80
CA TRP A 118 -5.67 -1.04 -12.45
C TRP A 118 -6.95 -1.85 -12.20
N ARG A 119 -6.96 -2.62 -11.11
CA ARG A 119 -8.10 -3.42 -10.69
C ARG A 119 -9.04 -2.56 -9.86
N ASN A 120 -10.10 -2.04 -10.48
CA ASN A 120 -11.13 -1.23 -9.80
C ASN A 120 -12.38 -2.03 -9.36
N THR A 121 -12.33 -3.36 -9.42
CA THR A 121 -13.44 -4.25 -9.02
C THR A 121 -13.03 -5.22 -7.92
N GLY A 122 -14.01 -5.72 -7.15
CA GLY A 122 -13.76 -6.52 -5.95
C GLY A 122 -13.36 -5.64 -4.78
N ASN A 123 -12.26 -5.99 -4.09
CA ASN A 123 -11.63 -5.17 -3.05
C ASN A 123 -10.23 -4.72 -3.51
N PRO A 124 -10.11 -3.57 -4.19
CA PRO A 124 -8.82 -3.04 -4.64
C PRO A 124 -7.85 -2.67 -3.51
N PHE A 125 -8.36 -2.39 -2.31
CA PHE A 125 -7.51 -2.09 -1.15
C PHE A 125 -6.78 -3.36 -0.71
N LEU A 126 -7.52 -4.46 -0.52
CA LEU A 126 -6.95 -5.76 -0.21
C LEU A 126 -5.93 -6.19 -1.27
N TYR A 127 -6.25 -6.01 -2.56
CA TYR A 127 -5.31 -6.30 -3.65
C TYR A 127 -3.98 -5.54 -3.51
N VAL A 128 -4.01 -4.25 -3.17
CA VAL A 128 -2.79 -3.47 -2.93
C VAL A 128 -2.01 -4.05 -1.75
N VAL A 129 -2.67 -4.31 -0.63
CA VAL A 129 -2.01 -4.82 0.58
C VAL A 129 -1.43 -6.21 0.38
N GLU A 130 -2.12 -7.11 -0.33
CA GLU A 130 -1.61 -8.43 -0.70
C GLU A 130 -0.32 -8.33 -1.53
N ASN A 131 -0.28 -7.43 -2.52
CA ASN A 131 0.91 -7.20 -3.33
C ASN A 131 2.08 -6.65 -2.51
N LEU A 132 1.82 -5.72 -1.57
CA LEU A 132 2.85 -5.21 -0.66
C LEU A 132 3.44 -6.32 0.21
N VAL A 133 2.57 -7.16 0.80
CA VAL A 133 2.99 -8.32 1.60
C VAL A 133 3.81 -9.30 0.76
N GLU A 134 3.37 -9.61 -0.46
CA GLU A 134 4.09 -10.51 -1.37
C GLU A 134 5.46 -9.95 -1.74
N ASP A 135 5.56 -8.67 -2.13
CA ASP A 135 6.82 -8.04 -2.51
C ASP A 135 7.81 -7.98 -1.32
N ILE A 136 7.34 -7.65 -0.12
CA ILE A 136 8.16 -7.65 1.11
C ILE A 136 8.68 -9.05 1.41
N ASN A 137 7.82 -10.06 1.32
CA ASN A 137 8.19 -11.44 1.59
C ASN A 137 9.13 -12.00 0.53
N ARG A 138 8.98 -11.60 -0.74
CA ARG A 138 9.85 -12.03 -1.85
C ARG A 138 11.30 -11.59 -1.65
N VAL A 139 11.53 -10.46 -0.99
CA VAL A 139 12.88 -10.00 -0.59
C VAL A 139 13.26 -10.42 0.83
N GLY A 140 12.53 -11.37 1.42
CA GLY A 140 12.80 -11.88 2.77
C GLY A 140 12.73 -10.80 3.85
N GLY A 141 11.91 -9.76 3.66
CA GLY A 141 11.84 -8.62 4.58
C GLY A 141 13.10 -7.74 4.62
N ALA A 142 13.92 -7.77 3.56
CA ALA A 142 15.06 -6.86 3.42
C ALA A 142 14.60 -5.40 3.24
N ARG A 143 15.32 -4.47 3.85
CA ARG A 143 15.13 -3.02 3.72
C ARG A 143 16.03 -2.45 2.64
N ALA A 144 15.61 -1.35 2.03
CA ALA A 144 16.47 -0.56 1.16
C ALA A 144 17.73 -0.09 1.94
N ALA A 145 18.84 0.01 1.22
CA ALA A 145 20.13 0.43 1.78
C ALA A 145 20.21 1.95 2.00
#